data_AF-A0A3N9VBF9-F1
#
_entry.id   AF-A0A3N9VBF9-F1
#
_cell.length_a   1.000
_cell.length_b   1.000
_cell.length_c   1.000
_cell.angle_alpha   90.00
_cell.angle_beta   90.00
_cell.angle_gamma   90.00
#
_symmetry.space_group_name_H-M   'P 1'
#
loop_
_entity.id
_entity.type
_entity.pdbx_description
1 polymer ?
#
loop_
_entity_poly.entity_id
_entity_poly.type
_entity_poly.pdbx_seq_one_letter_code
_entity_poly.pdbx_strand_id
1 'polypeptide(L)'
;MTMSDRIDCLIVSLREKETLLEKLVLLLDEERDNIVDLDTEGLEVKRESKLQLIEQLEQCKGTCKNALEDAARQLKVDSAANLSAVLGAVPAARREALLKSQRRLFELSDLLNRSNRFNRDLLYGSLSTVNRSLEFINRGLGRGVSTYSNAGSVVTGVAGSRLVCGEI
;
A
#
# COMPACT_ATOMS: atom_id res chain seq x y z
N MET A 1 -28.21 18.31 22.63
CA MET A 1 -26.77 18.06 22.41
C MET A 1 -25.99 19.14 23.13
N THR A 2 -25.32 18.76 24.21
CA THR A 2 -24.50 19.65 25.04
C THR A 2 -23.12 19.85 24.42
N MET A 3 -22.33 20.80 24.92
CA MET A 3 -20.94 20.98 24.49
C MET A 3 -20.08 19.70 24.60
N SER A 4 -20.46 18.77 25.48
CA SER A 4 -19.79 17.48 25.58
C SER A 4 -20.04 16.61 24.35
N ASP A 5 -21.23 16.61 23.79
CA ASP A 5 -21.61 15.54 22.87
C ASP A 5 -20.83 15.60 21.55
N ARG A 6 -20.55 16.79 21.00
CA ARG A 6 -19.87 16.91 19.70
C ARG A 6 -18.38 16.62 19.75
N ILE A 7 -17.72 16.98 20.86
CA ILE A 7 -16.29 16.66 21.06
C ILE A 7 -16.13 15.15 21.26
N ASP A 8 -17.07 14.49 21.94
CA ASP A 8 -17.06 13.03 22.09
C ASP A 8 -17.32 12.33 20.75
N CYS A 9 -18.24 12.83 19.93
CA CYS A 9 -18.43 12.34 18.56
C CYS A 9 -17.15 12.46 17.74
N LEU A 10 -16.40 13.56 17.84
CA LEU A 10 -15.11 13.70 17.16
C LEU A 10 -14.09 12.66 17.64
N ILE A 11 -13.99 12.43 18.95
CA ILE A 11 -13.07 11.42 19.52
C ILE A 11 -13.44 10.02 19.00
N VAL A 12 -14.72 9.68 18.97
CA VAL A 12 -15.21 8.38 18.45
C VAL A 12 -14.85 8.22 16.98
N SER A 13 -15.14 9.23 16.14
CA SER A 13 -14.80 9.19 14.71
C SER A 13 -13.29 9.06 14.47
N LEU A 14 -12.46 9.73 15.26
CA LEU A 14 -11.00 9.61 15.15
C LEU A 14 -10.51 8.20 15.54
N ARG A 15 -11.09 7.59 16.58
CA ARG A 15 -10.76 6.21 16.98
C ARG A 15 -11.20 5.17 15.96
N GLU A 16 -12.34 5.38 15.32
CA GLU A 16 -12.80 4.54 14.22
C GLU A 16 -11.80 4.61 13.05
N LYS A 17 -11.35 5.83 12.72
CA LYS A 17 -10.30 6.04 11.71
C LYS A 17 -8.99 5.37 12.08
N GLU A 18 -8.55 5.45 13.35
CA GLU A 18 -7.36 4.74 13.85
C GLU A 18 -7.49 3.23 13.64
N THR A 19 -8.64 2.65 14.01
CA THR A 19 -8.90 1.21 13.89
C THR A 19 -8.85 0.75 12.44
N LEU A 20 -9.40 1.54 11.51
CA LEU A 20 -9.35 1.24 10.08
C LEU A 20 -7.93 1.33 9.52
N LEU A 21 -7.14 2.33 9.94
CA LEU A 21 -5.74 2.43 9.54
C LEU A 21 -4.89 1.29 10.09
N GLU A 22 -5.12 0.85 11.33
CA GLU A 22 -4.44 -0.32 11.92
C GLU A 22 -4.74 -1.59 11.13
N LYS A 23 -6.00 -1.82 10.76
CA LYS A 23 -6.38 -2.95 9.91
C LYS A 23 -5.71 -2.89 8.54
N LEU A 24 -5.62 -1.70 7.94
CA LEU A 24 -4.97 -1.54 6.64
C LEU A 24 -3.46 -1.78 6.72
N VAL A 25 -2.81 -1.35 7.79
CA VAL A 25 -1.40 -1.66 8.06
C VAL A 25 -1.17 -3.16 8.17
N LEU A 26 -2.00 -3.87 8.95
CA LEU A 26 -1.89 -5.32 9.09
C LEU A 26 -2.07 -6.02 7.74
N LEU A 27 -3.04 -5.58 6.95
CA LEU A 27 -3.26 -6.13 5.61
C LEU A 27 -2.08 -5.90 4.68
N LEU A 28 -1.39 -4.76 4.77
CA LEU A 28 -0.17 -4.50 3.99
C LEU A 28 1.00 -5.39 4.45
N ASP A 29 1.12 -5.67 5.74
CA ASP A 29 2.13 -6.61 6.25
C ASP A 29 1.83 -8.06 5.80
N GLU A 30 0.56 -8.47 5.80
CA GLU A 30 0.15 -9.77 5.24
C GLU A 30 0.36 -9.83 3.72
N GLU A 31 0.08 -8.73 2.99
CA GLU A 31 0.36 -8.63 1.55
C GLU A 31 1.86 -8.77 1.28
N ARG A 32 2.72 -8.22 2.14
CA ARG A 32 4.17 -8.38 2.06
C ARG A 32 4.56 -9.86 2.16
N ASP A 33 4.00 -10.57 3.13
CA ASP A 33 4.32 -11.98 3.36
C ASP A 33 3.87 -12.82 2.15
N ASN A 34 2.69 -12.56 1.60
CA ASN A 34 2.24 -13.20 0.35
C ASN A 34 3.12 -12.86 -0.87
N ILE A 35 3.65 -11.63 -0.97
CA ILE A 35 4.61 -11.26 -2.04
C ILE A 35 5.90 -12.07 -1.90
N VAL A 36 6.39 -12.25 -0.67
CA VAL A 36 7.61 -13.02 -0.39
C VAL A 36 7.40 -14.50 -0.70
N ASP A 37 6.23 -15.05 -0.35
CA ASP A 37 5.87 -16.44 -0.58
C ASP A 37 5.42 -16.73 -2.03
N LEU A 38 5.34 -15.69 -2.88
CA LEU A 38 4.82 -15.75 -4.25
C LEU A 38 3.39 -16.31 -4.33
N ASP A 39 2.60 -16.13 -3.28
CA ASP A 39 1.21 -16.59 -3.21
C ASP A 39 0.29 -15.61 -3.94
N THR A 40 0.14 -15.84 -5.25
CA THR A 40 -0.75 -15.02 -6.09
C THR A 40 -2.22 -15.16 -5.75
N GLU A 41 -2.64 -16.31 -5.19
CA GLU A 41 -4.05 -16.53 -4.81
C GLU A 41 -4.37 -15.74 -3.53
N GLY A 42 -3.47 -15.80 -2.53
CA GLY A 42 -3.55 -14.97 -1.34
C GLY A 42 -3.53 -13.47 -1.65
N LEU A 43 -2.76 -13.02 -2.64
CA LEU A 43 -2.75 -11.61 -3.06
C LEU A 43 -4.09 -11.15 -3.66
N GLU A 44 -4.75 -11.98 -4.47
CA GLU A 44 -6.05 -11.63 -5.05
C GLU A 44 -7.14 -11.55 -3.97
N VAL A 45 -7.17 -12.49 -3.02
CA VAL A 45 -8.12 -12.44 -1.88
C VAL A 45 -7.92 -11.18 -1.03
N LYS A 46 -6.67 -10.77 -0.80
CA LYS A 46 -6.36 -9.57 -0.02
C LYS A 46 -6.67 -8.28 -0.77
N ARG A 47 -6.65 -8.28 -2.10
CA ARG A 47 -7.02 -7.11 -2.92
C ARG A 47 -8.44 -6.64 -2.62
N GLU A 48 -9.40 -7.55 -2.60
CA GLU A 48 -10.80 -7.19 -2.32
C GLU A 48 -10.96 -6.62 -0.91
N SER A 49 -10.34 -7.27 0.08
CA SER A 49 -10.35 -6.79 1.47
C SER A 49 -9.72 -5.40 1.61
N LYS A 50 -8.66 -5.10 0.85
CA LYS A 50 -7.99 -3.79 0.81
C LYS A 50 -8.91 -2.72 0.22
N LEU A 51 -9.60 -3.02 -0.88
CA LEU A 51 -10.52 -2.10 -1.53
C LEU A 51 -11.69 -1.72 -0.61
N GLN A 52 -12.28 -2.72 0.07
CA GLN A 52 -13.34 -2.49 1.06
C GLN A 52 -12.85 -1.59 2.22
N LEU A 53 -11.64 -1.81 2.71
CA LEU A 53 -11.04 -0.99 3.77
C LEU A 53 -10.75 0.44 3.32
N ILE A 54 -10.33 0.63 2.08
CA ILE A 54 -10.13 1.97 1.49
C ILE A 54 -11.47 2.70 1.40
N GLU A 55 -12.53 2.05 0.94
CA GLU A 55 -13.87 2.64 0.87
C GLU A 55 -14.38 3.05 2.27
N GLN A 56 -14.20 2.18 3.28
CA GLN A 56 -14.54 2.51 4.67
C GLN A 56 -13.74 3.71 5.19
N LEU A 57 -12.45 3.83 4.84
CA LEU A 57 -11.62 4.98 5.21
C LEU A 57 -12.10 6.26 4.54
N GLU A 58 -12.56 6.22 3.29
CA GLU A 58 -13.13 7.37 2.60
C GLU A 58 -14.43 7.85 3.26
N GLN A 59 -15.32 6.92 3.61
CA GLN A 59 -16.54 7.23 4.35
C GLN A 59 -16.21 7.82 5.73
N CYS A 60 -15.30 7.19 6.47
CA CYS A 60 -14.87 7.64 7.79
C CYS A 60 -14.20 9.03 7.73
N LYS A 61 -13.47 9.34 6.65
CA LYS A 61 -12.91 10.68 6.41
C LYS A 61 -14.01 11.74 6.31
N GLY A 62 -15.12 11.43 5.64
CA GLY A 62 -16.30 12.30 5.59
C GLY A 62 -16.90 12.53 6.97
N THR A 63 -17.11 11.45 7.73
CA THR A 63 -17.62 11.52 9.11
C THR A 63 -16.72 12.32 10.04
N CYS A 64 -15.40 12.11 9.96
CA CYS A 64 -14.41 12.86 10.73
C CYS A 64 -14.44 14.35 10.39
N LYS A 65 -14.58 14.70 9.09
CA LYS A 65 -14.66 16.09 8.65
C LYS A 65 -15.90 16.77 9.21
N ASN A 66 -17.06 16.12 9.12
CA ASN A 66 -18.32 16.64 9.65
C ASN A 66 -18.25 16.82 11.18
N ALA A 67 -17.73 15.81 11.90
CA ALA A 67 -17.55 15.89 13.35
C ALA A 67 -16.57 17.01 13.76
N LEU A 68 -15.53 17.25 12.97
CA LEU A 68 -14.56 18.32 13.20
C LEU A 68 -15.18 19.70 12.97
N GLU A 69 -15.97 19.87 11.90
CA GLU A 69 -16.72 21.10 11.63
C GLU A 69 -17.73 21.38 12.74
N ASP A 70 -18.44 20.36 13.21
CA ASP A 70 -19.41 20.50 14.30
C ASP A 70 -18.77 20.85 15.63
N ALA A 71 -17.60 20.28 15.94
CA ALA A 71 -16.80 20.63 17.11
C ALA A 71 -16.23 22.06 17.00
N ALA A 72 -15.75 22.47 15.83
CA ALA A 72 -15.24 23.81 15.59
C ALA A 72 -16.33 24.88 15.73
N ARG A 73 -17.51 24.65 15.14
CA ARG A 73 -18.68 25.52 15.31
C ARG A 73 -19.07 25.67 16.77
N GLN A 74 -19.03 24.57 17.52
CA GLN A 74 -19.35 24.57 18.94
C GLN A 74 -18.36 25.39 19.77
N LEU A 75 -17.08 25.33 19.41
CA LEU A 75 -16.00 26.05 20.07
C LEU A 75 -15.81 27.48 19.52
N LYS A 76 -16.65 27.89 18.56
CA LYS A 76 -16.55 29.18 17.84
C LYS A 76 -15.16 29.40 17.24
N VAL A 77 -14.54 28.33 16.76
CA VAL A 77 -13.26 28.36 16.04
C VAL A 77 -13.56 28.54 14.55
N ASP A 78 -12.82 29.43 13.89
CA ASP A 78 -13.10 29.84 12.52
C ASP A 78 -12.91 28.73 11.48
N SER A 79 -13.64 28.86 10.37
CA SER A 79 -14.09 27.81 9.43
C SER A 79 -13.02 27.00 8.66
N ALA A 80 -11.73 27.26 8.86
CA ALA A 80 -10.66 26.40 8.35
C ALA A 80 -10.24 25.37 9.40
N ALA A 81 -11.24 24.68 9.98
CA ALA A 81 -11.11 23.83 11.15
C ALA A 81 -10.11 22.68 10.90
N ASN A 82 -8.86 22.92 11.26
CA ASN A 82 -7.87 21.88 11.43
C ASN A 82 -7.95 21.37 12.88
N LEU A 83 -7.59 20.09 13.09
CA LEU A 83 -7.64 19.46 14.41
C LEU A 83 -6.82 20.25 15.45
N SER A 84 -5.74 20.92 15.01
CA SER A 84 -4.89 21.78 15.84
C SER A 84 -5.63 23.00 16.40
N ALA A 85 -6.46 23.67 15.60
CA ALA A 85 -7.24 24.81 16.07
C ALA A 85 -8.33 24.38 17.06
N VAL A 86 -8.95 23.22 16.83
CA VAL A 86 -9.91 22.62 17.77
C VAL A 86 -9.21 22.26 19.09
N LEU A 87 -8.04 21.62 19.04
CA LEU A 87 -7.24 21.30 20.23
C LEU A 87 -6.93 22.52 21.11
N GLY A 88 -6.67 23.68 20.50
CA GLY A 88 -6.43 24.93 21.21
C GLY A 88 -7.63 25.43 22.02
N ALA A 89 -8.85 25.16 21.55
CA ALA A 89 -10.10 25.62 22.17
C ALA A 89 -10.79 24.57 23.06
N VAL A 90 -10.41 23.29 22.95
CA VAL A 90 -11.01 22.19 23.75
C VAL A 90 -10.57 22.25 25.22
N PRO A 91 -11.48 22.01 26.19
CA PRO A 91 -11.14 21.87 27.61
C PRO A 91 -10.08 20.80 27.89
N ALA A 92 -9.23 21.03 28.89
CA ALA A 92 -8.07 20.17 29.20
C ALA A 92 -8.40 18.68 29.35
N ALA A 93 -9.56 18.35 29.95
CA ALA A 93 -10.00 16.97 30.18
C ALA A 93 -10.16 16.13 28.88
N ARG A 94 -10.37 16.77 27.73
CA ARG A 94 -10.59 16.09 26.43
C ARG A 94 -9.47 16.35 25.43
N ARG A 95 -8.66 17.37 25.68
CA ARG A 95 -7.50 17.71 24.88
C ARG A 95 -6.49 16.57 24.81
N GLU A 96 -6.26 15.88 25.92
CA GLU A 96 -5.33 14.74 25.97
C GLU A 96 -5.77 13.59 25.05
N ALA A 97 -7.05 13.23 25.07
CA ALA A 97 -7.59 12.20 24.20
C ALA A 97 -7.42 12.55 22.71
N LEU A 98 -7.73 13.79 22.32
CA LEU A 98 -7.57 14.26 20.95
C LEU A 98 -6.09 14.34 20.53
N LEU A 99 -5.18 14.75 21.43
CA LEU A 99 -3.74 14.76 21.16
C LEU A 99 -3.20 13.34 20.95
N LYS A 100 -3.64 12.39 21.77
CA LYS A 100 -3.28 10.98 21.62
C LYS A 100 -3.73 10.45 20.26
N SER A 101 -4.99 10.73 19.89
CA SER A 101 -5.52 10.36 18.58
C SER A 101 -4.78 11.01 17.41
N GLN A 102 -4.44 12.30 17.53
CA GLN A 102 -3.65 13.00 16.51
C GLN A 102 -2.29 12.33 16.30
N ARG A 103 -1.54 12.05 17.37
CA ARG A 103 -0.25 11.38 17.29
C ARG A 103 -0.38 10.00 16.67
N ARG A 104 -1.36 9.21 17.12
CA ARG A 104 -1.59 7.86 16.60
C ARG A 104 -1.91 7.86 15.11
N LEU A 105 -2.73 8.79 14.65
CA LEU A 105 -3.05 8.92 13.22
C LEU A 105 -1.82 9.29 12.38
N PHE A 106 -0.92 10.13 12.89
CA PHE A 106 0.35 10.44 12.22
C PHE A 106 1.26 9.22 12.15
N GLU A 107 1.43 8.49 13.26
CA GLU A 107 2.22 7.26 13.32
C GLU A 107 1.70 6.20 12.32
N LEU A 108 0.38 5.96 12.31
CA LEU A 108 -0.24 4.99 11.41
C LEU A 108 -0.11 5.39 9.94
N SER A 109 -0.22 6.68 9.64
CA SER A 109 -0.07 7.19 8.28
C SER A 109 1.37 7.04 7.77
N ASP A 110 2.37 7.30 8.63
CA ASP A 110 3.78 7.09 8.29
C ASP A 110 4.09 5.60 8.09
N LEU A 111 3.61 4.75 8.99
CA LEU A 111 3.80 3.29 8.90
C LEU A 111 3.15 2.72 7.63
N LEU A 112 1.93 3.15 7.31
CA LEU A 112 1.23 2.76 6.09
C LEU A 112 2.00 3.17 4.83
N ASN A 113 2.53 4.39 4.78
CA ASN A 113 3.33 4.87 3.65
C ASN A 113 4.62 4.06 3.49
N ARG A 114 5.29 3.72 4.60
CA ARG A 114 6.51 2.90 4.58
C ARG A 114 6.22 1.48 4.11
N SER A 115 5.19 0.83 4.65
CA SER A 115 4.80 -0.54 4.28
C SER A 115 4.38 -0.62 2.82
N ASN A 116 3.54 0.31 2.36
CA ASN A 116 3.13 0.37 0.95
C ASN A 116 4.32 0.60 0.01
N ARG A 117 5.23 1.53 0.35
CA ARG A 117 6.45 1.76 -0.43
C ARG A 117 7.31 0.49 -0.51
N PHE A 118 7.46 -0.22 0.59
CA PHE A 118 8.24 -1.46 0.63
C PHE A 118 7.63 -2.54 -0.26
N ASN A 119 6.32 -2.77 -0.17
CA ASN A 119 5.61 -3.74 -1.01
C ASN A 119 5.75 -3.40 -2.50
N ARG A 120 5.63 -2.10 -2.83
CA ARG A 120 5.84 -1.62 -4.19
C ARG A 120 7.26 -1.90 -4.68
N ASP A 121 8.26 -1.58 -3.87
CA ASP A 121 9.67 -1.76 -4.24
C ASP A 121 10.01 -3.27 -4.38
N LEU A 122 9.43 -4.15 -3.54
CA LEU A 122 9.51 -5.61 -3.69
C LEU A 122 8.94 -6.09 -5.03
N LEU A 123 7.71 -5.68 -5.36
CA LEU A 123 7.05 -6.07 -6.61
C LEU A 123 7.84 -5.61 -7.85
N TYR A 124 8.33 -4.37 -7.85
CA TYR A 124 9.17 -3.88 -8.94
C TYR A 124 10.50 -4.63 -9.05
N GLY A 125 11.14 -4.96 -7.91
CA GLY A 125 12.37 -5.75 -7.89
C GLY A 125 12.18 -7.15 -8.47
N SER A 126 11.10 -7.83 -8.07
CA SER A 126 10.74 -9.16 -8.59
C SER A 126 10.45 -9.12 -10.09
N LEU A 127 9.65 -8.15 -10.57
CA LEU A 127 9.35 -7.99 -11.99
C LEU A 127 10.60 -7.65 -12.82
N SER A 128 11.49 -6.80 -12.31
CA SER A 128 12.75 -6.47 -12.98
C SER A 128 13.63 -7.71 -13.16
N THR A 129 13.67 -8.58 -12.15
CA THR A 129 14.42 -9.84 -12.18
C THR A 129 13.82 -10.80 -13.21
N VAL A 130 12.50 -10.98 -13.21
CA VAL A 130 11.80 -11.82 -14.20
C VAL A 130 12.04 -11.30 -15.62
N ASN A 131 11.92 -9.99 -15.84
CA ASN A 131 12.19 -9.39 -17.15
C ASN A 131 13.63 -9.62 -17.61
N ARG A 132 14.62 -9.47 -16.72
CA ARG A 132 16.02 -9.75 -17.04
C ARG A 132 16.26 -11.23 -17.38
N SER A 133 15.60 -12.14 -16.67
CA SER A 133 15.64 -13.57 -16.96
C SER A 133 14.99 -13.89 -18.31
N LEU A 134 13.84 -13.30 -18.62
CA LEU A 134 13.18 -13.43 -19.92
C LEU A 134 14.03 -12.84 -21.05
N GLU A 135 14.67 -11.69 -20.85
CA GLU A 135 15.61 -11.13 -21.81
C GLU A 135 16.81 -12.05 -22.04
N PHE A 136 17.36 -12.64 -20.97
CA PHE A 136 18.45 -13.61 -21.08
C PHE A 136 18.02 -14.84 -21.89
N ILE A 137 16.87 -15.43 -21.56
CA ILE A 137 16.29 -16.56 -22.29
C ILE A 137 16.03 -16.19 -23.75
N ASN A 138 15.43 -15.04 -24.02
CA ASN A 138 15.18 -14.56 -25.38
C ASN A 138 16.46 -14.27 -26.16
N ARG A 139 17.53 -13.79 -25.50
CA ARG A 139 18.84 -13.62 -26.14
C ARG A 139 19.51 -14.98 -26.41
N GLY A 140 19.36 -15.96 -25.52
CA GLY A 140 19.91 -17.31 -25.67
C GLY A 140 19.14 -18.17 -26.69
N LEU A 141 17.83 -17.99 -26.81
CA LEU A 141 16.97 -18.71 -27.76
C LEU A 141 16.79 -17.97 -29.10
N GLY A 142 16.93 -16.64 -29.12
CA GLY A 142 16.63 -15.77 -30.26
C GLY A 142 17.83 -15.24 -31.04
N ARG A 143 19.08 -15.44 -30.57
CA ARG A 143 20.26 -15.29 -31.42
C ARG A 143 20.68 -16.66 -31.92
N GLY A 144 20.52 -16.84 -33.22
CA GLY A 144 20.71 -18.09 -33.94
C GLY A 144 21.86 -18.92 -33.40
N VAL A 145 21.58 -20.21 -33.25
CA VAL A 145 22.54 -21.29 -33.11
C VAL A 145 23.69 -21.04 -34.09
N SER A 146 24.76 -20.38 -33.62
CA SER A 146 26.07 -20.47 -34.26
C SER A 146 26.59 -21.84 -33.88
N THR A 147 26.14 -22.84 -34.63
CA THR A 147 26.79 -24.14 -34.61
C THR A 147 28.14 -23.93 -35.27
N TYR A 148 29.22 -24.19 -34.52
CA TYR A 148 30.53 -24.37 -35.10
C TYR A 148 30.43 -25.53 -36.08
N SER A 149 30.48 -25.25 -37.38
CA SER A 149 30.71 -26.31 -38.36
C SER A 149 32.18 -26.74 -38.26
N ASN A 150 32.45 -28.01 -38.57
CA ASN A 150 33.76 -28.65 -38.48
C ASN A 150 34.86 -28.05 -39.41
N ALA A 151 34.64 -26.86 -39.97
CA ALA A 151 35.52 -26.15 -40.90
C ALA A 151 35.83 -24.69 -40.49
N GLY A 152 35.48 -24.25 -39.28
CA GLY A 152 35.93 -22.97 -38.74
C GLY A 152 35.29 -21.70 -39.34
N SER A 153 34.17 -21.81 -40.06
CA SER A 153 33.38 -20.65 -40.49
C SER A 153 32.00 -20.61 -39.83
N VAL A 154 31.62 -19.42 -39.38
CA VAL A 154 30.31 -19.13 -38.75
C VAL A 154 29.28 -18.98 -39.87
N VAL A 155 28.31 -19.90 -39.93
CA VAL A 155 27.18 -19.81 -40.85
C VAL A 155 25.92 -19.50 -40.07
N THR A 156 25.20 -18.44 -40.45
CA THR A 156 23.87 -18.11 -39.95
C THR A 156 22.87 -19.19 -40.37
N GLY A 157 22.35 -19.93 -39.38
CA GLY A 157 21.43 -21.04 -39.61
C GLY A 157 20.09 -20.63 -40.25
N VAL A 158 19.68 -21.38 -41.26
CA VAL A 158 18.36 -21.26 -41.91
C VAL A 158 17.33 -22.08 -41.14
N ALA A 159 16.10 -21.56 -41.02
CA ALA A 159 14.99 -22.19 -40.32
C ALA A 159 14.66 -23.57 -40.92
N GLY A 160 14.78 -24.64 -40.12
CA GLY A 160 14.34 -25.99 -40.48
C GLY A 160 15.26 -27.16 -40.10
N SER A 161 16.43 -26.93 -39.48
CA SER A 161 17.31 -28.02 -39.07
C SER A 161 16.97 -28.54 -37.66
N ARG A 162 16.73 -29.85 -37.56
CA ARG A 162 16.45 -30.59 -36.32
C ARG A 162 17.65 -30.52 -35.37
N LEU A 163 17.39 -30.21 -34.10
CA LEU A 163 18.35 -30.37 -33.02
C LEU A 163 18.64 -31.87 -32.82
N VAL A 164 19.91 -32.26 -32.94
CA VAL A 164 20.41 -33.52 -32.38
C VAL A 164 20.76 -33.22 -30.92
N CYS A 165 20.09 -33.88 -29.99
CA CYS A 165 20.44 -33.87 -28.57
C CYS A 165 21.85 -34.43 -28.38
N GLY A 166 22.74 -33.63 -27.79
CA GLY A 166 24.02 -34.08 -27.24
C GLY A 166 23.99 -33.83 -25.74
N GLU A 167 24.01 -34.92 -24.96
CA GLU A 167 24.08 -34.96 -23.51
C GLU A 167 25.37 -34.30 -22.99
N ILE A 168 25.25 -33.58 -21.87
CA ILE A 168 26.16 -33.67 -20.71
C ILE A 168 25.30 -33.57 -19.45
#